data_AF-A0A672JNP5-F1
#
_entry.id   AF-A0A672JNP5-F1
#
_cell.length_a   1.000
_cell.length_b   1.000
_cell.length_c   1.000
_cell.angle_alpha   90.00
_cell.angle_beta   90.00
_cell.angle_gamma   90.00
#
_symmetry.space_group_name_H-M   'P 1'
#
loop_
_entity.id
_entity.type
_entity.pdbx_description
1 polymer ?
#
loop_
_entity_poly.entity_id
_entity_poly.type
_entity_poly.pdbx_seq_one_letter_code
_entity_poly.pdbx_strand_id
1 'polypeptide(L)'
;MDSFLNDKSVLIIVVVSPGYKEDVEGDGDDEHGLHTKYIHNQIQNEFIQQGCLNFRLVPVLFPNATKRHVPNWLQSTRIYRWPLDTEDLLLRLLREERYIIPQCGADLTLTIRPL
;
A
#
# COMPACT_ATOMS: atom_id res chain seq x y z
N MET A 1 18.93 10.83 -0.08
CA MET A 1 17.68 10.14 -0.46
C MET A 1 17.92 8.65 -0.63
N ASP A 2 19.02 8.26 -1.28
CA ASP A 2 19.35 6.85 -1.58
C ASP A 2 19.53 5.95 -0.36
N SER A 3 19.95 6.50 0.79
CA SER A 3 20.08 5.74 2.05
C SER A 3 18.74 5.17 2.53
N PHE A 4 17.64 5.93 2.41
CA PHE A 4 16.31 5.48 2.82
C PHE A 4 15.68 4.54 1.78
N LEU A 5 15.98 4.74 0.49
CA LEU A 5 15.52 3.84 -0.57
C LEU A 5 16.14 2.44 -0.41
N ASN A 6 17.39 2.34 0.06
CA ASN A 6 18.05 1.06 0.32
C ASN A 6 17.71 0.42 1.67
N ASP A 7 17.14 1.18 2.61
CA ASP A 7 16.80 0.67 3.93
C ASP A 7 15.50 -0.16 3.89
N LYS A 8 15.64 -1.48 4.13
CA LYS A 8 14.50 -2.41 4.13
C LYS A 8 13.54 -2.21 5.30
N SER A 9 13.96 -1.49 6.33
CA SER A 9 13.16 -1.17 7.51
C SER A 9 12.21 0.02 7.28
N VAL A 10 12.34 0.74 6.16
CA VAL A 10 11.48 1.88 5.83
C VAL A 10 10.28 1.43 4.98
N LEU A 11 9.12 2.04 5.24
CA LEU A 11 7.95 1.96 4.35
C LEU A 11 7.88 3.22 3.49
N ILE A 12 7.53 3.04 2.22
CA ILE A 12 7.43 4.13 1.25
C ILE A 12 5.95 4.33 0.92
N ILE A 13 5.41 5.45 1.37
CA ILE A 13 4.03 5.83 1.07
C ILE A 13 4.00 6.49 -0.31
N VAL A 14 3.26 5.89 -1.25
CA VAL A 14 3.06 6.46 -2.58
C VAL A 14 1.69 7.12 -2.60
N VAL A 15 1.67 8.44 -2.51
CA VAL A 15 0.42 9.21 -2.55
C VAL A 15 -0.06 9.30 -3.99
N VAL A 16 -1.18 8.64 -4.28
CA VAL A 16 -1.77 8.60 -5.62
C VAL A 16 -2.86 9.66 -5.73
N SER A 17 -2.58 10.67 -6.55
CA SER A 17 -3.50 11.73 -6.97
C SER A 17 -3.60 11.74 -8.51
N PRO A 18 -4.58 12.44 -9.11
CA PRO A 18 -4.58 12.66 -10.56
C PRO A 18 -3.30 13.35 -11.06
N GLY A 19 -2.84 14.39 -10.33
CA GLY A 19 -1.60 15.11 -10.66
C GLY A 19 -0.37 14.20 -10.64
N TYR A 20 -0.25 13.30 -9.65
CA TYR A 20 0.85 12.33 -9.62
C TYR A 20 0.92 11.49 -10.89
N LYS A 21 -0.23 11.10 -11.47
CA LYS A 21 -0.25 10.34 -12.72
C LYS A 21 0.20 11.21 -13.91
N GLU A 22 -0.23 12.45 -13.95
CA GLU A 22 0.20 13.41 -14.98
C GLU A 22 1.71 13.68 -14.90
N ASP A 23 2.27 13.82 -13.70
CA ASP A 23 3.71 14.06 -13.51
C ASP A 23 4.58 12.87 -13.97
N VAL A 24 4.10 11.64 -13.80
CA VAL A 24 4.89 10.43 -14.13
C VAL A 24 4.67 9.92 -15.54
N GLU A 25 3.45 9.99 -16.07
CA GLU A 25 3.11 9.52 -17.43
C GLU A 25 3.07 10.65 -18.47
N GLY A 26 2.95 11.90 -18.05
CA GLY A 26 2.89 13.05 -18.94
C GLY A 26 4.26 13.47 -19.48
N ASP A 27 4.20 14.47 -20.35
CA ASP A 27 5.34 15.15 -20.98
C ASP A 27 5.93 16.26 -20.09
N GLY A 28 5.66 16.22 -18.78
CA GLY A 28 6.03 17.26 -17.81
C GLY A 28 7.47 17.73 -17.97
N ASP A 29 7.63 18.87 -18.64
CA ASP A 29 8.90 19.55 -18.92
C ASP A 29 9.28 20.51 -17.78
N ASP A 30 8.44 20.56 -16.73
CA ASP A 30 8.70 21.30 -15.52
C ASP A 30 9.59 20.51 -14.56
N GLU A 31 10.44 21.22 -13.81
CA GLU A 31 11.43 20.63 -12.90
C GLU A 31 10.78 19.67 -11.88
N HIS A 32 9.53 19.96 -11.48
CA HIS A 32 8.76 19.13 -10.56
C HIS A 32 8.38 17.77 -11.17
N GLY A 33 7.83 17.76 -12.38
CA GLY A 33 7.49 16.54 -13.10
C GLY A 33 8.71 15.67 -13.35
N LEU A 34 9.83 16.29 -13.77
CA LEU A 34 11.10 15.59 -14.00
C LEU A 34 11.62 14.90 -12.72
N HIS A 35 11.57 15.57 -11.57
CA HIS A 35 12.00 14.99 -10.30
C HIS A 35 11.10 13.84 -9.85
N THR A 36 9.78 14.02 -9.95
CA THR A 36 8.78 13.00 -9.60
C THR A 36 8.94 11.76 -10.48
N LYS A 37 9.15 11.95 -11.80
CA LYS A 37 9.38 10.88 -12.77
C LYS A 37 10.69 10.13 -12.51
N TYR A 38 11.74 10.83 -12.11
CA TYR A 38 13.00 10.20 -11.72
C TYR A 38 12.81 9.26 -10.52
N ILE A 39 12.21 9.74 -9.43
CA ILE A 39 11.95 8.94 -8.22
C ILE A 39 11.04 7.75 -8.56
N HIS A 40 9.98 7.98 -9.35
CA HIS A 40 9.08 6.94 -9.82
C HIS A 40 9.83 5.82 -10.54
N ASN A 41 10.66 6.17 -11.52
CA ASN A 41 11.41 5.20 -12.32
C ASN A 41 12.43 4.42 -11.46
N GLN A 42 13.08 5.09 -10.52
CA GLN A 42 14.02 4.45 -9.61
C GLN A 42 13.33 3.39 -8.74
N ILE A 43 12.18 3.73 -8.14
CA ILE A 43 11.40 2.80 -7.32
C ILE A 43 10.81 1.65 -8.17
N GLN A 44 10.32 1.95 -9.37
CA GLN A 44 9.79 0.94 -10.29
C GLN A 44 10.86 -0.08 -10.68
N ASN A 45 12.06 0.37 -11.03
CA ASN A 45 13.17 -0.51 -11.36
C ASN A 45 13.54 -1.41 -10.19
N GLU A 46 13.58 -0.86 -8.97
CA GLU A 46 13.84 -1.64 -7.76
C GLU A 46 12.75 -2.71 -7.52
N PHE A 47 11.47 -2.33 -7.69
CA PHE A 47 10.33 -3.25 -7.58
C PHE A 47 10.45 -4.43 -8.53
N ILE A 48 10.83 -4.16 -9.79
CA ILE A 48 11.02 -5.18 -10.83
C ILE A 48 12.24 -6.06 -10.50
N GLN A 49 13.37 -5.47 -10.11
CA GLN A 49 14.58 -6.20 -9.74
C GLN A 49 14.38 -7.13 -8.54
N GLN A 50 13.50 -6.77 -7.62
CA GLN A 50 13.10 -7.61 -6.48
C GLN A 50 12.01 -8.63 -6.82
N GLY A 51 11.69 -8.84 -8.10
CA GLY A 51 10.69 -9.82 -8.53
C GLY A 51 9.27 -9.47 -8.07
N CYS A 52 8.95 -8.18 -7.98
CA CYS A 52 7.65 -7.67 -7.52
C CYS A 52 7.30 -8.00 -6.05
N LEU A 53 8.30 -8.35 -5.23
CA LEU A 53 8.14 -8.68 -3.81
C LEU A 53 8.53 -7.53 -2.87
N ASN A 54 8.47 -6.29 -3.35
CA ASN A 54 8.79 -5.14 -2.51
C ASN A 54 7.59 -4.75 -1.64
N PHE A 55 7.47 -5.41 -0.49
CA PHE A 55 6.47 -5.10 0.53
C PHE A 55 6.72 -3.78 1.27
N ARG A 56 7.59 -2.89 0.78
CA ARG A 56 7.80 -1.58 1.41
C ARG A 56 6.82 -0.54 0.88
N LEU A 57 6.28 -0.77 -0.31
CA LEU A 57 5.42 0.19 -1.00
C LEU A 57 4.00 0.13 -0.46
N VAL A 58 3.51 1.31 -0.07
CA VAL A 58 2.17 1.51 0.49
C VAL A 58 1.46 2.56 -0.38
N PRO A 59 0.78 2.15 -1.46
CA PRO A 59 0.02 3.08 -2.29
C PRO A 59 -1.24 3.55 -1.58
N VAL A 60 -1.41 4.87 -1.48
CA VAL A 60 -2.53 5.54 -0.83
C VAL A 60 -3.28 6.38 -1.86
N LEU A 61 -4.51 5.98 -2.16
CA LEU A 61 -5.41 6.64 -3.10
C LEU A 61 -6.14 7.79 -2.40
N PHE A 62 -5.92 9.02 -2.86
CA PHE A 62 -6.61 10.19 -2.31
C PHE A 62 -8.06 10.30 -2.84
N PRO A 63 -8.95 11.07 -2.16
CA PRO A 63 -10.38 11.15 -2.53
C PRO A 63 -10.66 11.57 -3.97
N ASN A 64 -9.78 12.38 -4.57
CA ASN A 64 -9.89 12.83 -5.96
C ASN A 64 -9.29 11.84 -6.98
N ALA A 65 -8.69 10.74 -6.53
CA ALA A 65 -8.11 9.71 -7.37
C ALA A 65 -8.99 8.46 -7.42
N THR A 66 -9.05 7.86 -8.60
CA THR A 66 -9.55 6.51 -8.83
C THR A 66 -8.40 5.54 -9.15
N LYS A 67 -8.69 4.23 -9.16
CA LYS A 67 -7.69 3.17 -9.43
C LYS A 67 -6.92 3.36 -10.74
N ARG A 68 -7.49 4.05 -11.73
CA ARG A 68 -6.82 4.39 -13.00
C ARG A 68 -5.59 5.28 -12.83
N HIS A 69 -5.51 6.03 -11.72
CA HIS A 69 -4.35 6.88 -11.43
C HIS A 69 -3.21 6.13 -10.76
N VAL A 70 -3.43 4.87 -10.36
CA VAL A 70 -2.38 4.04 -9.76
C VAL A 70 -1.47 3.50 -10.87
N PRO A 71 -0.14 3.64 -10.76
CA PRO A 71 0.80 3.07 -11.73
C PRO A 71 0.60 1.57 -11.91
N ASN A 72 0.67 1.09 -13.16
CA ASN A 72 0.36 -0.30 -13.50
C ASN A 72 1.17 -1.31 -12.68
N TRP A 73 2.44 -1.01 -12.43
CA TRP A 73 3.34 -1.88 -11.65
C TRP A 73 2.97 -1.94 -10.15
N LEU A 74 2.20 -0.99 -9.63
CA LEU A 74 1.68 -0.99 -8.25
C LEU A 74 0.27 -1.59 -8.13
N GLN A 75 -0.46 -1.79 -9.22
CA GLN A 75 -1.87 -2.20 -9.16
C GLN A 75 -2.09 -3.61 -8.58
N SER A 76 -1.06 -4.45 -8.55
CA SER A 76 -1.07 -5.78 -7.93
C SER A 76 -0.94 -5.73 -6.41
N THR A 77 -0.54 -4.60 -5.84
CA THR A 77 -0.37 -4.42 -4.39
C THR A 77 -1.68 -3.98 -3.71
N ARG A 78 -1.73 -4.07 -2.37
CA ARG A 78 -2.87 -3.55 -1.60
C ARG A 78 -2.89 -2.03 -1.64
N ILE A 79 -3.93 -1.47 -2.27
CA ILE A 79 -4.16 -0.02 -2.37
C ILE A 79 -5.07 0.42 -1.22
N TYR A 80 -4.64 1.42 -0.46
CA TYR A 80 -5.42 1.99 0.65
C TYR A 80 -6.14 3.25 0.18
N ARG A 81 -7.45 3.34 0.41
CA ARG A 81 -8.25 4.52 0.09
C ARG A 81 -8.25 5.47 1.27
N TRP A 82 -7.68 6.66 1.11
CA TRP A 82 -7.78 7.71 2.12
C TRP A 82 -9.12 8.46 2.00
N PRO A 83 -9.85 8.73 3.09
CA PRO A 83 -9.64 8.30 4.48
C PRO A 83 -10.39 6.99 4.86
N LEU A 84 -11.02 6.30 3.90
CA LEU A 84 -11.87 5.13 4.17
C LEU A 84 -11.12 3.98 4.86
N ASP A 85 -9.90 3.69 4.43
CA ASP A 85 -9.08 2.57 4.91
C ASP A 85 -8.05 3.01 5.96
N THR A 86 -8.32 4.11 6.70
CA THR A 86 -7.35 4.71 7.64
C THR A 86 -6.88 3.72 8.70
N GLU A 87 -7.77 2.90 9.26
CA GLU A 87 -7.40 1.90 10.28
C GLU A 87 -6.42 0.85 9.72
N ASP A 88 -6.76 0.26 8.57
CA ASP A 88 -5.90 -0.72 7.89
C ASP A 88 -4.57 -0.09 7.45
N LEU A 89 -4.59 1.17 7.01
CA LEU A 89 -3.40 1.93 6.66
C LEU A 89 -2.51 2.16 7.89
N LEU A 90 -3.08 2.55 9.03
CA LEU A 90 -2.34 2.75 10.27
C LEU A 90 -1.71 1.45 10.76
N LEU A 91 -2.48 0.36 10.81
CA LEU A 91 -1.95 -0.97 11.13
C LEU A 91 -0.80 -1.34 10.20
N ARG A 92 -0.96 -1.09 8.90
CA ARG A 92 0.10 -1.35 7.91
C ARG A 92 1.37 -0.55 8.16
N LEU A 93 1.24 0.71 8.57
CA LEU A 93 2.37 1.60 8.88
C LEU A 93 3.04 1.22 10.20
N LEU A 94 2.27 0.79 11.20
CA LEU A 94 2.74 0.29 12.48
C LEU A 94 3.29 -1.15 12.42
N ARG A 95 3.06 -1.86 11.30
CA ARG A 95 3.37 -3.29 11.13
C ARG A 95 2.62 -4.18 12.12
N GLU A 96 1.39 -3.79 12.41
CA GLU A 96 0.47 -4.54 13.25
C GLU A 96 -0.56 -5.26 12.38
N GLU A 97 -1.07 -6.38 12.87
CA GLU A 97 -2.16 -7.13 12.24
C GLU A 97 -3.44 -6.94 13.05
N ARG A 98 -4.60 -6.98 12.36
CA ARG A 98 -5.88 -6.99 13.07
C ARG A 98 -6.00 -8.26 13.89
N TYR A 99 -6.37 -8.10 15.15
CA TYR A 99 -6.69 -9.25 15.99
C TYR A 99 -7.98 -9.91 15.49
N ILE A 100 -7.87 -11.16 15.03
CA ILE A 100 -9.01 -11.99 14.62
C ILE A 100 -9.31 -12.93 15.77
N ILE A 101 -10.47 -12.73 16.42
CA ILE A 101 -10.93 -13.62 17.48
C ILE A 101 -11.15 -15.01 16.86
N PRO A 102 -10.55 -16.08 17.39
CA PRO A 102 -10.80 -17.43 16.88
C PRO A 102 -12.29 -17.75 17.02
N GLN A 103 -12.86 -18.41 16.01
CA GLN A 103 -14.26 -18.85 16.07
C GLN A 103 -14.43 -19.75 17.30
N CYS A 104 -15.33 -19.35 18.21
CA CYS A 104 -15.66 -20.19 19.35
C CYS A 104 -16.23 -21.52 18.82
N GLY A 105 -15.71 -22.64 19.31
CA GLY A 105 -16.24 -23.97 18.97
C GLY A 105 -17.72 -24.08 19.38
N ALA A 106 -18.43 -25.05 18.78
CA ALA A 106 -19.84 -25.28 19.11
C ALA A 106 -20.05 -25.45 20.62
N ASP A 107 -21.12 -24.85 21.14
CA ASP A 107 -21.44 -24.89 22.56
C ASP A 107 -21.54 -26.33 23.07
N LEU A 108 -20.88 -26.60 24.20
CA LEU A 108 -20.94 -27.90 24.87
C LEU A 108 -22.36 -28.15 25.37
N THR A 109 -23.05 -29.12 24.78
CA THR A 109 -24.40 -29.51 25.22
C THR A 109 -24.29 -30.54 26.35
N LEU A 110 -24.45 -30.08 27.60
CA LEU A 110 -24.58 -30.96 28.76
C LEU A 110 -26.00 -31.55 28.82
N THR A 111 -26.11 -32.88 28.74
CA THR A 111 -27.38 -33.60 28.96
C THR A 111 -27.34 -34.31 30.31
N ILE A 112 -28.14 -33.83 31.26
CA ILE A 112 -28.32 -34.46 32.57
C ILE A 112 -29.46 -35.47 32.45
N ARG A 113 -29.19 -36.76 32.73
CA ARG A 113 -30.24 -37.79 32.86
C ARG A 113 -30.46 -38.12 34.34
N PRO A 114 -31.70 -38.02 34.86
CA PRO A 114 -32.01 -38.50 36.20
C PRO A 114 -31.99 -40.04 36.26
N LEU A 115 -31.59 -40.57 37.42
CA LEU A 115 -31.56 -42.00 37.78
C LEU A 115 -32.94 -42.50 38.20
#